data_AF-M1LNB7-F1
#
_entry.id   AF-M1LNB7-F1
#
_cell.length_a   1.000
_cell.length_b   1.000
_cell.length_c   1.000
_cell.angle_alpha   90.00
_cell.angle_beta   90.00
_cell.angle_gamma   90.00
#
_symmetry.space_group_name_H-M   'P 1'
#
loop_
_entity.id
_entity.type
_entity.pdbx_description
1 polymer ?
#
loop_
_entity_poly.entity_id
_entity_poly.type
_entity_poly.pdbx_seq_one_letter_code
_entity_poly.pdbx_strand_id
1 'polypeptide(L)'
;MRYIGPFFRMNSLSQKEISGQLFHLSKESIKTLVLNSKCGILAQIKTSKKTSDDISMLNNYSPLLCLYRKASPLFIHSKSSHGFDEASFRKEINPSTNALMTLCLLELSEYYSHYNDNNRNIASLEKPFKYLAKEQLQFYSENLRNNEGLFVDKKNISDGNSKGFSLIDKDNKFNFSDQAFMLTAYFLYSHYNESDPISPDYLKFASEILDMFKNYKSALYDLSFNENVQIFLALNVFYKYSCNLDAKKLILDLGDFLICKFQEKDYYEDSIDDCALFAITLMEAYKHTEIISFKEISREISEKLISFYDNDKNVISKLSDKKESKYSCSEINFYLLCLLMYSIQESKTTDLKPIISGLYRKFFVNGGLLTSWPEAPTLDEVERYKKLSLRSADMLDETYFRMPVLPTPKGTGSAPIFVKSLIYSKRKDSLNVKRTSLDSNKNMFNFFLIIYLLKDMVEEFMEFATPLNLEIMTNSENNEVCNSDQDYLSNKTTSQISKDNLFKTTTSNPSEIIESKSNLNLSKDEESNTIDTPSLKGITSSKKVTNLTLLNKNNKVNCSIKGKKYKKNKNQHYNKKKN
;
A
#
# COMPACT_ATOMS: atom_id res chain seq x y z
N MET A 1 -39.86 4.16 41.27
CA MET A 1 -39.16 5.11 40.38
C MET A 1 -38.13 4.35 39.55
N ARG A 2 -38.26 4.45 38.22
CA ARG A 2 -37.24 4.29 37.16
C ARG A 2 -36.23 3.14 37.30
N TYR A 3 -36.63 1.98 36.77
CA TYR A 3 -35.72 1.07 36.05
C TYR A 3 -35.06 1.85 34.90
N ILE A 4 -33.87 2.39 35.13
CA ILE A 4 -32.94 2.82 34.08
C ILE A 4 -31.69 1.97 34.23
N GLY A 5 -31.73 0.82 33.57
CA GLY A 5 -30.60 -0.01 33.20
C GLY A 5 -31.08 -0.87 32.02
N PRO A 6 -30.27 -1.23 31.00
CA PRO A 6 -28.85 -1.00 30.74
C PRO A 6 -28.62 -0.26 29.38
N PHE A 7 -29.55 0.60 28.95
CA PHE A 7 -29.52 1.24 27.63
C PHE A 7 -28.64 2.51 27.54
N PHE A 8 -28.03 2.94 28.66
CA PHE A 8 -27.27 4.20 28.75
C PHE A 8 -25.75 4.04 28.92
N ARG A 9 -25.21 2.84 28.71
CA ARG A 9 -23.77 2.62 28.52
C ARG A 9 -23.52 1.87 27.22
N MET A 10 -23.90 2.46 26.08
CA MET A 10 -23.18 2.13 24.85
C MET A 10 -21.78 2.71 25.03
N ASN A 11 -20.85 1.89 25.51
CA ASN A 11 -19.43 2.28 25.57
C ASN A 11 -19.04 2.80 24.19
N SER A 12 -18.64 4.07 24.11
CA SER A 12 -18.06 4.63 22.90
C SER A 12 -16.81 3.81 22.60
N LEU A 13 -16.77 3.22 21.39
CA LEU A 13 -15.61 2.48 20.91
C LEU A 13 -14.39 3.38 21.06
N SER A 14 -13.35 2.85 21.69
CA SER A 14 -12.07 3.51 21.80
C SER A 14 -11.41 3.63 20.43
N GLN A 15 -10.51 4.60 20.30
CA GLN A 15 -9.71 4.73 19.08
C GLN A 15 -8.89 3.47 18.81
N LYS A 16 -8.38 2.80 19.85
CA LYS A 16 -7.65 1.53 19.73
C LYS A 16 -8.51 0.42 19.12
N GLU A 17 -9.75 0.27 19.57
CA GLU A 17 -10.69 -0.70 18.98
C GLU A 17 -11.02 -0.34 17.52
N ILE A 18 -11.26 0.94 17.22
CA ILE A 18 -11.54 1.39 15.85
C ILE A 18 -10.34 1.12 14.94
N SER A 19 -9.12 1.43 15.38
CA SER A 19 -7.89 1.15 14.64
C SER A 19 -7.69 -0.34 14.42
N GLY A 20 -7.90 -1.17 15.45
CA GLY A 20 -7.85 -2.64 15.35
C GLY A 20 -8.85 -3.18 14.32
N GLN A 21 -10.10 -2.72 14.37
CA GLN A 21 -11.14 -3.15 13.43
C GLN A 21 -10.82 -2.72 11.98
N LEU A 22 -10.32 -1.50 11.77
CA LEU A 22 -9.95 -1.00 10.44
C LEU A 22 -8.72 -1.74 9.88
N PHE A 23 -7.71 -1.99 10.71
CA PHE A 23 -6.53 -2.74 10.30
C PHE A 23 -6.89 -4.20 9.97
N HIS A 24 -7.66 -4.88 10.84
CA HIS A 24 -8.15 -6.23 10.59
C HIS A 24 -8.97 -6.32 9.30
N LEU A 25 -9.89 -5.37 9.10
CA LEU A 25 -10.65 -5.23 7.86
C LEU A 25 -9.72 -5.17 6.66
N SER A 26 -8.74 -4.28 6.68
CA SER A 26 -7.86 -4.04 5.52
C SER A 26 -6.98 -5.25 5.23
N LYS A 27 -6.37 -5.85 6.26
CA LYS A 27 -5.54 -7.05 6.15
C LYS A 27 -6.29 -8.23 5.52
N GLU A 28 -7.44 -8.60 6.07
CA GLU A 28 -8.21 -9.74 5.55
C GLU A 28 -8.89 -9.43 4.20
N SER A 29 -9.21 -8.15 3.93
CA SER A 29 -9.72 -7.74 2.61
C SER A 29 -8.65 -7.86 1.53
N ILE A 30 -7.41 -7.44 1.80
CA ILE A 30 -6.28 -7.61 0.87
C ILE A 30 -6.03 -9.09 0.62
N LYS A 31 -5.95 -9.91 1.67
CA LYS A 31 -5.81 -11.36 1.55
C LYS A 31 -6.93 -11.97 0.68
N THR A 32 -8.18 -11.56 0.90
CA THR A 32 -9.33 -12.02 0.10
C THR A 32 -9.23 -11.59 -1.36
N LEU A 33 -8.92 -10.32 -1.62
CA LEU A 33 -8.87 -9.78 -2.97
C LEU A 33 -7.70 -10.38 -3.77
N VAL A 34 -6.52 -10.45 -3.17
CA VAL A 34 -5.30 -10.90 -3.83
C VAL A 34 -5.26 -12.41 -4.00
N LEU A 35 -5.71 -13.20 -3.02
CA LEU A 35 -5.58 -14.66 -3.07
C LEU A 35 -6.83 -15.37 -3.61
N ASN A 36 -8.03 -14.80 -3.45
CA ASN A 36 -9.28 -15.53 -3.69
C ASN A 36 -10.21 -14.91 -4.74
N SER A 37 -10.08 -13.61 -5.06
CA SER A 37 -11.09 -12.95 -5.91
C SER A 37 -11.09 -13.40 -7.37
N LYS A 38 -9.93 -13.81 -7.90
CA LYS A 38 -9.69 -14.03 -9.34
C LYS A 38 -9.99 -12.81 -10.22
N CYS A 39 -10.16 -11.62 -9.64
CA CYS A 39 -10.51 -10.37 -10.33
C CYS A 39 -9.28 -9.74 -11.02
N GLY A 40 -8.60 -10.49 -11.87
CA GLY A 40 -7.32 -10.06 -12.39
C GLY A 40 -6.60 -11.10 -13.24
N ILE A 41 -5.33 -10.83 -13.51
CA ILE A 41 -4.39 -11.79 -14.11
C ILE A 41 -3.83 -12.64 -12.97
N LEU A 42 -3.92 -13.96 -13.11
CA LEU A 42 -3.50 -14.92 -12.09
C LEU A 42 -2.01 -15.23 -12.21
N ALA A 43 -1.33 -15.45 -11.09
CA ALA A 43 0.03 -15.94 -11.07
C ALA A 43 0.07 -17.44 -11.41
N GLN A 44 1.05 -17.84 -12.22
CA GLN A 44 1.32 -19.24 -12.49
C GLN A 44 2.31 -19.76 -11.45
N ILE A 45 1.81 -20.38 -10.38
CA ILE A 45 2.67 -20.97 -9.37
C ILE A 45 3.26 -22.26 -9.96
N LYS A 46 4.51 -22.18 -10.43
CA LYS A 46 5.23 -23.37 -10.90
C LYS A 46 5.68 -24.17 -9.69
N THR A 47 5.09 -25.34 -9.48
CA THR A 47 5.56 -26.35 -8.51
C THR A 47 6.91 -26.92 -8.97
N SER A 48 8.00 -26.20 -8.69
CA SER A 48 9.34 -26.79 -8.80
C SER A 48 9.64 -27.57 -7.52
N LYS A 49 10.37 -28.69 -7.61
CA LYS A 49 10.80 -29.50 -6.45
C LYS A 49 11.71 -28.74 -5.44
N LYS A 50 12.03 -27.47 -5.68
CA LYS A 50 12.91 -26.61 -4.85
C LYS A 50 12.18 -25.45 -4.16
N THR A 51 10.87 -25.30 -4.29
CA THR A 51 10.14 -24.24 -3.57
C THR A 51 10.09 -24.58 -2.08
N SER A 52 10.36 -23.62 -1.19
CA SER A 52 10.18 -23.82 0.25
C SER A 52 8.74 -24.22 0.56
N ASP A 53 8.55 -25.07 1.58
CA ASP A 53 7.24 -25.59 1.98
C ASP A 53 6.22 -24.45 2.22
N ASP A 54 6.69 -23.28 2.68
CA ASP A 54 5.86 -22.10 2.93
C ASP A 54 5.24 -21.48 1.66
N ILE A 55 5.95 -21.49 0.52
CA ILE A 55 5.43 -20.94 -0.76
C ILE A 55 4.36 -21.87 -1.33
N SER A 56 4.41 -23.17 -1.02
CA SER A 56 3.42 -24.15 -1.48
C SER A 56 2.00 -23.83 -1.00
N MET A 57 1.85 -23.03 0.07
CA MET A 57 0.56 -22.52 0.53
C MET A 57 -0.21 -21.77 -0.56
N LEU A 58 0.49 -21.07 -1.46
CA LEU A 58 -0.13 -20.34 -2.56
C LEU A 58 -0.87 -21.26 -3.54
N ASN A 59 -0.50 -22.55 -3.62
CA ASN A 59 -1.16 -23.51 -4.51
C ASN A 59 -2.63 -23.75 -4.14
N ASN A 60 -3.01 -23.47 -2.90
CA ASN A 60 -4.40 -23.54 -2.44
C ASN A 60 -5.23 -22.31 -2.84
N TYR A 61 -4.59 -21.30 -3.41
CA TYR A 61 -5.17 -20.02 -3.75
C TYR A 61 -5.12 -19.75 -5.26
N SER A 62 -5.69 -18.63 -5.68
CA SER A 62 -5.59 -18.09 -7.05
C SER A 62 -4.98 -16.69 -7.00
N PRO A 63 -3.70 -16.58 -6.61
CA PRO A 63 -3.05 -15.28 -6.38
C PRO A 63 -3.02 -14.42 -7.65
N LEU A 64 -3.21 -13.12 -7.47
CA LEU A 64 -3.20 -12.14 -8.55
C LEU A 64 -1.78 -11.59 -8.81
N LEU A 65 -1.36 -11.57 -10.08
CA LEU A 65 -0.26 -10.71 -10.56
C LEU A 65 -0.72 -9.28 -10.79
N CYS A 66 -2.00 -9.10 -11.11
CA CYS A 66 -2.53 -7.79 -11.45
C CYS A 66 -4.04 -7.78 -11.25
N LEU A 67 -4.58 -6.71 -10.68
CA LEU A 67 -5.99 -6.48 -10.38
C LEU A 67 -6.68 -5.66 -11.49
N TYR A 68 -7.88 -6.07 -11.86
CA TYR A 68 -8.75 -5.32 -12.78
C TYR A 68 -9.51 -4.18 -12.08
N ARG A 69 -10.02 -3.24 -12.88
CA ARG A 69 -10.66 -2.01 -12.39
C ARG A 69 -11.93 -2.25 -11.58
N LYS A 70 -12.82 -3.14 -12.05
CA LYS A 70 -14.13 -3.39 -11.41
C LYS A 70 -14.58 -4.83 -11.52
N ALA A 71 -15.34 -5.26 -10.52
CA ALA A 71 -16.06 -6.53 -10.51
C ALA A 71 -17.27 -6.47 -9.57
N SER A 72 -18.15 -7.47 -9.68
CA SER A 72 -19.09 -7.82 -8.62
C SER A 72 -18.31 -8.43 -7.46
N PRO A 73 -18.56 -8.01 -6.19
CA PRO A 73 -17.90 -8.59 -5.02
C PRO A 73 -18.53 -9.90 -4.56
N LEU A 74 -19.55 -10.40 -5.26
CA LEU A 74 -20.24 -11.64 -4.91
C LEU A 74 -19.38 -12.85 -5.28
N PHE A 75 -19.23 -13.77 -4.33
CA PHE A 75 -18.61 -15.06 -4.57
C PHE A 75 -19.56 -15.98 -5.32
N ILE A 76 -19.07 -16.56 -6.40
CA ILE A 76 -19.72 -17.70 -7.04
C ILE A 76 -19.13 -18.95 -6.39
N HIS A 77 -19.98 -19.74 -5.74
CA HIS A 77 -19.63 -21.07 -5.25
C HIS A 77 -20.09 -22.11 -6.27
N SER A 78 -19.20 -22.44 -7.21
CA SER A 78 -19.41 -23.57 -8.13
C SER A 78 -18.36 -24.64 -7.88
N LYS A 79 -18.63 -25.88 -8.29
CA LYS A 79 -17.67 -27.01 -8.17
C LYS A 79 -16.33 -26.73 -8.87
N SER A 80 -16.30 -25.80 -9.84
CA SER A 80 -15.14 -25.48 -10.68
C SER A 80 -14.58 -24.07 -10.49
N SER A 81 -15.25 -23.20 -9.72
CA SER A 81 -14.78 -21.84 -9.47
C SER A 81 -15.21 -21.37 -8.08
N HIS A 82 -14.20 -21.04 -7.26
CA HIS A 82 -14.30 -20.18 -6.08
C HIS A 82 -13.66 -18.83 -6.44
N GLY A 83 -14.46 -17.76 -6.45
CA GLY A 83 -14.00 -16.42 -6.81
C GLY A 83 -15.16 -15.53 -7.26
N PHE A 84 -14.83 -14.34 -7.78
CA PHE A 84 -15.83 -13.42 -8.32
C PHE A 84 -16.33 -13.85 -9.69
N ASP A 85 -17.50 -13.32 -10.06
CA ASP A 85 -18.08 -13.51 -11.38
C ASP A 85 -17.24 -12.86 -12.48
N GLU A 86 -16.62 -13.66 -13.32
CA GLU A 86 -15.79 -13.19 -14.43
C GLU A 86 -16.57 -12.34 -15.44
N ALA A 87 -17.88 -12.61 -15.63
CA ALA A 87 -18.72 -11.81 -16.52
C ALA A 87 -18.87 -10.35 -16.04
N SER A 88 -18.61 -10.10 -14.76
CA SER A 88 -18.68 -8.76 -14.16
C SER A 88 -17.39 -7.94 -14.30
N PHE A 89 -16.31 -8.53 -14.82
CA PHE A 89 -14.99 -7.91 -14.80
C PHE A 89 -14.87 -6.79 -15.84
N ARG A 90 -14.48 -5.60 -15.37
CA ARG A 90 -13.97 -4.53 -16.23
C ARG A 90 -12.45 -4.61 -16.27
N LYS A 91 -11.93 -5.30 -17.28
CA LYS A 91 -10.51 -5.66 -17.48
C LYS A 91 -9.55 -4.50 -17.81
N GLU A 92 -9.81 -3.32 -17.28
CA GLU A 92 -8.84 -2.21 -17.28
C GLU A 92 -7.87 -2.38 -16.11
N ILE A 93 -6.61 -2.05 -16.33
CA ILE A 93 -5.51 -2.16 -15.38
C ILE A 93 -4.93 -0.77 -15.20
N ASN A 94 -4.88 -0.31 -13.96
CA ASN A 94 -4.30 0.97 -13.60
C ASN A 94 -3.01 0.75 -12.77
N PRO A 95 -1.87 1.35 -13.15
CA PRO A 95 -0.60 1.11 -12.47
C PRO A 95 -0.62 1.45 -10.97
N SER A 96 -1.03 2.65 -10.56
CA SER A 96 -1.07 3.03 -9.14
C SER A 96 -1.92 2.09 -8.30
N THR A 97 -3.08 1.65 -8.81
CA THR A 97 -3.92 0.66 -8.12
C THR A 97 -3.16 -0.65 -7.82
N ASN A 98 -2.34 -1.11 -8.76
CA ASN A 98 -1.56 -2.34 -8.64
C ASN A 98 -0.29 -2.15 -7.80
N ALA A 99 0.34 -0.97 -7.88
CA ALA A 99 1.40 -0.57 -6.97
C ALA A 99 0.89 -0.56 -5.52
N LEU A 100 -0.26 0.04 -5.25
CA LEU A 100 -0.91 0.07 -3.93
C LEU A 100 -1.24 -1.35 -3.42
N MET A 101 -1.73 -2.24 -4.29
CA MET A 101 -1.92 -3.65 -3.94
C MET A 101 -0.61 -4.31 -3.49
N THR A 102 0.48 -4.06 -4.20
CA THR A 102 1.81 -4.62 -3.91
C THR A 102 2.39 -4.03 -2.63
N LEU A 103 2.22 -2.72 -2.42
CA LEU A 103 2.60 -2.03 -1.17
C LEU A 103 1.83 -2.61 0.03
N CYS A 104 0.54 -2.93 -0.11
CA CYS A 104 -0.19 -3.63 0.95
C CYS A 104 0.44 -4.99 1.27
N LEU A 105 0.84 -5.77 0.26
CA LEU A 105 1.49 -7.07 0.50
C LEU A 105 2.84 -6.93 1.21
N LEU A 106 3.63 -5.91 0.85
CA LEU A 106 4.92 -5.66 1.47
C LEU A 106 4.77 -5.27 2.94
N GLU A 107 3.90 -4.30 3.25
CA GLU A 107 3.59 -3.90 4.63
C GLU A 107 3.04 -5.08 5.46
N LEU A 108 2.11 -5.86 4.89
CA LEU A 108 1.56 -7.02 5.57
C LEU A 108 2.59 -8.15 5.71
N SER A 109 3.53 -8.29 4.78
CA SER A 109 4.58 -9.31 4.89
C SER A 109 5.48 -9.06 6.10
N GLU A 110 5.78 -7.79 6.37
CA GLU A 110 6.56 -7.38 7.54
C GLU A 110 5.74 -7.58 8.83
N TYR A 111 4.46 -7.19 8.85
CA TYR A 111 3.55 -7.53 9.97
C TYR A 111 3.47 -9.05 10.24
N TYR A 112 3.38 -9.87 9.19
CA TYR A 112 3.33 -11.32 9.33
C TYR A 112 4.67 -11.95 9.71
N SER A 113 5.79 -11.23 9.62
CA SER A 113 7.10 -11.76 10.03
C SER A 113 7.14 -12.12 11.51
N HIS A 114 6.38 -11.41 12.35
CA HIS A 114 6.21 -11.69 13.78
C HIS A 114 5.58 -13.07 14.07
N TYR A 115 4.95 -13.69 13.08
CA TYR A 115 4.24 -14.97 13.24
C TYR A 115 5.16 -16.18 13.02
N ASN A 116 6.39 -15.98 12.54
CA ASN A 116 7.33 -17.08 12.24
C ASN A 116 7.91 -17.79 13.47
N ASP A 117 7.85 -17.16 14.64
CA ASP A 117 8.44 -17.73 15.85
C ASP A 117 7.55 -18.83 16.46
N ASN A 118 8.13 -20.02 16.70
CA ASN A 118 7.68 -21.05 17.65
C ASN A 118 6.40 -21.87 17.34
N ASN A 119 6.44 -22.85 16.42
CA ASN A 119 5.44 -23.94 16.33
C ASN A 119 3.98 -23.47 16.45
N ARG A 120 3.65 -22.34 15.80
CA ARG A 120 2.31 -21.75 15.89
C ARG A 120 1.39 -22.41 14.87
N ASN A 121 0.13 -22.62 15.25
CA ASN A 121 -0.92 -23.24 14.42
C ASN A 121 -1.34 -22.38 13.19
N ILE A 122 -0.65 -21.27 12.91
CA ILE A 122 -0.92 -20.41 11.78
C ILE A 122 0.35 -20.31 10.95
N ALA A 123 0.24 -20.70 9.68
CA ALA A 123 1.32 -20.49 8.75
C ALA A 123 1.38 -19.01 8.34
N SER A 124 2.55 -18.42 8.54
CA SER A 124 2.82 -17.01 8.25
C SER A 124 2.69 -16.71 6.76
N LEU A 125 2.09 -15.56 6.44
CA LEU A 125 1.99 -15.06 5.06
C LEU A 125 3.18 -14.21 4.64
N GLU A 126 4.21 -14.05 5.48
CA GLU A 126 5.41 -13.27 5.15
C GLU A 126 6.04 -13.73 3.82
N LYS A 127 6.50 -14.98 3.76
CA LYS A 127 7.20 -15.51 2.57
C LYS A 127 6.28 -15.59 1.35
N PRO A 128 5.02 -16.07 1.46
CA PRO A 128 4.05 -16.01 0.37
C PRO A 128 3.84 -14.60 -0.21
N PHE A 129 3.71 -13.59 0.65
CA PHE A 129 3.48 -12.21 0.19
C PHE A 129 4.73 -11.57 -0.42
N LYS A 130 5.92 -11.82 0.15
CA LYS A 130 7.20 -11.42 -0.47
C LYS A 130 7.37 -12.03 -1.86
N TYR A 131 7.14 -13.34 -1.99
CA TYR A 131 7.18 -14.02 -3.28
C TYR A 131 6.19 -13.43 -4.28
N LEU A 132 4.93 -13.21 -3.86
CA LEU A 132 3.92 -12.66 -4.76
C LEU A 132 4.23 -11.21 -5.17
N ALA A 133 4.72 -10.39 -4.25
CA ALA A 133 5.13 -9.01 -4.55
C ALA A 133 6.26 -8.98 -5.59
N LYS A 134 7.21 -9.92 -5.53
CA LYS A 134 8.27 -10.09 -6.55
C LYS A 134 7.67 -10.33 -7.93
N GLU A 135 6.81 -11.33 -8.03
CA GLU A 135 6.19 -11.73 -9.31
C GLU A 135 5.30 -10.60 -9.87
N GLN A 136 4.61 -9.87 -9.00
CA GLN A 136 3.83 -8.68 -9.35
C GLN A 136 4.71 -7.58 -9.96
N LEU A 137 5.81 -7.22 -9.28
CA LEU A 137 6.74 -6.19 -9.77
C LEU A 137 7.43 -6.59 -11.07
N GLN A 138 7.79 -7.86 -11.22
CA GLN A 138 8.31 -8.37 -12.50
C GLN A 138 7.25 -8.26 -13.61
N PHE A 139 6.02 -8.68 -13.33
CA PHE A 139 4.92 -8.56 -14.29
C PHE A 139 4.68 -7.09 -14.71
N TYR A 140 4.74 -6.13 -13.78
CA TYR A 140 4.52 -4.73 -14.09
C TYR A 140 5.59 -4.15 -15.02
N SER A 141 6.87 -4.41 -14.75
CA SER A 141 7.96 -3.88 -15.58
C SER A 141 7.93 -4.47 -16.99
N GLU A 142 7.52 -5.73 -17.14
CA GLU A 142 7.44 -6.38 -18.44
C GLU A 142 6.21 -5.97 -19.25
N ASN A 143 5.07 -5.69 -18.58
CA ASN A 143 3.77 -5.64 -19.27
C ASN A 143 3.00 -4.31 -19.12
N LEU A 144 3.33 -3.47 -18.13
CA LEU A 144 2.57 -2.23 -17.84
C LEU A 144 3.28 -0.95 -18.30
N ARG A 145 4.46 -1.05 -18.91
CA ARG A 145 5.18 0.09 -19.47
C ARG A 145 4.81 0.34 -20.94
N ASN A 146 4.85 1.59 -21.38
CA ASN A 146 4.76 1.98 -22.79
C ASN A 146 6.15 1.88 -23.45
N ASN A 147 6.24 2.24 -24.74
CA ASN A 147 7.50 2.22 -25.50
C ASN A 147 8.54 3.22 -24.98
N GLU A 148 8.13 4.21 -24.18
CA GLU A 148 9.02 5.20 -23.55
C GLU A 148 9.52 4.73 -22.17
N GLY A 149 9.07 3.55 -21.72
CA GLY A 149 9.43 3.00 -20.41
C GLY A 149 8.59 3.52 -19.24
N LEU A 150 7.49 4.24 -19.49
CA LEU A 150 6.61 4.80 -18.47
C LEU A 150 5.42 3.88 -18.19
N PHE A 151 5.00 3.78 -16.93
CA PHE A 151 3.82 3.01 -16.56
C PHE A 151 2.55 3.70 -17.07
N VAL A 152 1.70 2.96 -17.78
CA VAL A 152 0.46 3.49 -18.36
C VAL A 152 -0.71 2.54 -18.11
N ASP A 153 -1.92 3.08 -18.12
CA ASP A 153 -3.16 2.31 -18.08
C ASP A 153 -3.19 1.28 -19.22
N LYS A 154 -3.44 0.01 -18.89
CA LYS A 154 -3.61 -1.08 -19.86
C LYS A 154 -5.05 -1.60 -19.88
N LYS A 155 -5.41 -2.34 -20.91
CA LYS A 155 -6.64 -3.12 -21.01
C LYS A 155 -6.30 -4.54 -21.45
N ASN A 156 -6.80 -5.53 -20.71
CA ASN A 156 -6.72 -6.92 -21.15
C ASN A 156 -7.86 -7.23 -22.12
N ILE A 157 -7.52 -7.68 -23.34
CA ILE A 157 -8.47 -8.06 -24.39
C ILE A 157 -8.70 -9.57 -24.51
N SER A 158 -8.07 -10.39 -23.65
CA SER A 158 -8.24 -11.84 -23.71
C SER A 158 -9.64 -12.32 -23.30
N ASP A 159 -10.10 -13.36 -24.00
CA ASP A 159 -11.36 -14.06 -23.71
C ASP A 159 -11.17 -14.99 -22.51
N GLY A 160 -11.54 -14.47 -21.35
CA GLY A 160 -11.46 -15.20 -20.09
C GLY A 160 -10.06 -15.31 -19.49
N ASN A 161 -9.96 -15.68 -18.21
CA ASN A 161 -8.70 -15.84 -17.48
C ASN A 161 -7.96 -17.15 -17.83
N SER A 162 -8.63 -18.12 -18.46
CA SER A 162 -8.05 -19.43 -18.81
C SER A 162 -7.19 -19.42 -20.08
N LYS A 163 -7.29 -18.39 -20.92
CA LYS A 163 -6.57 -18.29 -22.21
C LYS A 163 -5.31 -17.40 -22.15
N GLY A 164 -4.83 -17.11 -20.95
CA GLY A 164 -3.75 -16.14 -20.74
C GLY A 164 -4.23 -14.69 -20.84
N PHE A 165 -3.30 -13.76 -21.10
CA PHE A 165 -3.59 -12.32 -21.18
C PHE A 165 -3.01 -11.71 -22.46
N SER A 166 -3.65 -10.65 -22.94
CA SER A 166 -3.16 -9.80 -24.02
C SER A 166 -3.46 -8.36 -23.66
N LEU A 167 -2.42 -7.57 -23.43
CA LEU A 167 -2.55 -6.18 -22.97
C LEU A 167 -2.35 -5.21 -24.11
N ILE A 168 -3.21 -4.19 -24.14
CA ILE A 168 -3.07 -3.03 -25.00
C ILE A 168 -3.09 -1.76 -24.17
N ASP A 169 -2.42 -0.72 -24.66
CA ASP A 169 -2.41 0.61 -24.06
C ASP A 169 -3.82 1.19 -24.17
N LYS A 170 -4.35 1.67 -23.05
CA LYS A 170 -5.69 2.28 -23.00
C LYS A 170 -5.63 3.77 -23.27
N ASP A 171 -4.58 4.43 -22.78
CA ASP A 171 -4.29 5.83 -23.02
C ASP A 171 -2.79 5.97 -23.36
N ASN A 172 -2.46 6.92 -24.22
CA ASN A 172 -1.07 7.27 -24.52
C ASN A 172 -0.50 8.22 -23.47
N LYS A 173 -1.34 8.85 -22.65
CA LYS A 173 -0.92 9.72 -21.55
C LYS A 173 -0.63 8.90 -20.30
N PHE A 174 0.54 9.14 -19.69
CA PHE A 174 0.88 8.61 -18.38
C PHE A 174 0.48 9.62 -17.28
N ASN A 175 0.30 9.12 -16.07
CA ASN A 175 0.13 9.96 -14.87
C ASN A 175 1.42 9.92 -14.04
N PHE A 176 1.75 11.03 -13.39
CA PHE A 176 2.91 11.10 -12.50
C PHE A 176 2.65 10.33 -11.20
N SER A 177 1.42 10.36 -10.70
CA SER A 177 1.01 9.54 -9.53
C SER A 177 1.24 8.05 -9.74
N ASP A 178 0.99 7.52 -10.94
CA ASP A 178 1.28 6.13 -11.29
C ASP A 178 2.78 5.81 -11.16
N GLN A 179 3.66 6.72 -11.60
CA GLN A 179 5.10 6.54 -11.47
C GLN A 179 5.54 6.65 -10.01
N ALA A 180 4.96 7.58 -9.25
CA ALA A 180 5.32 7.81 -7.85
C ALA A 180 5.03 6.58 -6.98
N PHE A 181 3.86 5.94 -7.13
CA PHE A 181 3.56 4.72 -6.39
C PHE A 181 4.40 3.52 -6.85
N MET A 182 4.75 3.44 -8.14
CA MET A 182 5.67 2.41 -8.63
C MET A 182 7.07 2.59 -8.05
N LEU A 183 7.61 3.82 -8.02
CA LEU A 183 8.84 4.17 -7.32
C LEU A 183 8.85 3.60 -5.89
N THR A 184 7.80 3.88 -5.12
CA THR A 184 7.68 3.39 -3.75
C THR A 184 7.62 1.87 -3.68
N ALA A 185 6.87 1.21 -4.56
CA ALA A 185 6.69 -0.25 -4.55
C ALA A 185 7.99 -1.00 -4.87
N TYR A 186 8.73 -0.59 -5.91
CA TYR A 186 10.03 -1.20 -6.24
C TYR A 186 11.05 -0.97 -5.14
N PHE A 187 11.12 0.24 -4.58
CA PHE A 187 12.02 0.52 -3.47
C PHE A 187 11.70 -0.31 -2.24
N LEU A 188 10.43 -0.35 -1.82
CA LEU A 188 10.02 -1.03 -0.59
C LEU A 188 10.26 -2.55 -0.68
N TYR A 189 10.10 -3.14 -1.87
CA TYR A 189 10.49 -4.54 -2.08
C TYR A 189 11.98 -4.73 -1.79
N SER A 190 12.85 -3.92 -2.39
CA SER A 190 14.30 -4.02 -2.19
C SER A 190 14.68 -3.84 -0.72
N HIS A 191 14.02 -2.90 -0.03
CA HIS A 191 14.24 -2.62 1.39
C HIS A 191 13.87 -3.82 2.29
N TYR A 192 12.73 -4.47 2.08
CA TYR A 192 12.32 -5.61 2.89
C TYR A 192 12.96 -6.95 2.48
N ASN A 193 13.64 -7.00 1.33
CA ASN A 193 14.18 -8.21 0.74
C ASN A 193 15.63 -8.01 0.28
N GLU A 194 16.47 -7.36 1.08
CA GLU A 194 17.86 -7.02 0.69
C GLU A 194 18.69 -8.22 0.23
N SER A 195 18.39 -9.42 0.74
CA SER A 195 19.07 -10.67 0.40
C SER A 195 18.59 -11.32 -0.92
N ASP A 196 17.50 -10.85 -1.52
CA ASP A 196 17.02 -11.36 -2.81
C ASP A 196 17.90 -10.85 -3.97
N PRO A 197 18.40 -11.71 -4.87
CA PRO A 197 19.21 -11.29 -6.01
C PRO A 197 18.62 -10.21 -6.91
N ILE A 198 17.29 -10.06 -6.98
CA ILE A 198 16.64 -9.03 -7.81
C ILE A 198 16.59 -7.64 -7.14
N SER A 199 16.79 -7.59 -5.82
CA SER A 199 16.62 -6.36 -5.04
C SER A 199 17.52 -5.21 -5.48
N PRO A 200 18.80 -5.41 -5.85
CA PRO A 200 19.63 -4.34 -6.42
C PRO A 200 19.06 -3.74 -7.71
N ASP A 201 18.48 -4.57 -8.59
CA ASP A 201 17.89 -4.11 -9.85
C ASP A 201 16.62 -3.30 -9.60
N TYR A 202 15.78 -3.73 -8.65
CA TYR A 202 14.59 -2.99 -8.25
C TYR A 202 14.93 -1.66 -7.57
N LEU A 203 15.99 -1.61 -6.76
CA LEU A 203 16.47 -0.38 -6.13
C LEU A 203 16.98 0.61 -7.19
N LYS A 204 17.73 0.10 -8.18
CA LYS A 204 18.19 0.90 -9.31
C LYS A 204 17.01 1.43 -10.12
N PHE A 205 16.02 0.59 -10.42
CA PHE A 205 14.84 1.00 -11.17
C PHE A 205 14.00 2.05 -10.43
N ALA A 206 13.84 1.91 -9.10
CA ALA A 206 13.25 2.94 -8.26
C ALA A 206 14.04 4.27 -8.37
N SER A 207 15.37 4.21 -8.31
CA SER A 207 16.23 5.41 -8.45
C SER A 207 16.07 6.11 -9.81
N GLU A 208 15.91 5.34 -10.90
CA GLU A 208 15.63 5.88 -12.25
C GLU A 208 14.31 6.65 -12.28
N ILE A 209 13.27 6.14 -11.61
CA ILE A 209 11.98 6.85 -11.50
C ILE A 209 12.12 8.12 -10.64
N LEU A 210 12.89 8.08 -9.55
CA LEU A 210 13.16 9.26 -8.73
C LEU A 210 13.89 10.35 -9.53
N ASP A 211 14.86 9.98 -10.37
CA ASP A 211 15.55 10.91 -11.27
C ASP A 211 14.60 11.52 -12.31
N MET A 212 13.57 10.80 -12.75
CA MET A 212 12.50 11.37 -13.57
C MET A 212 11.77 12.51 -12.83
N PHE A 213 11.40 12.34 -11.56
CA PHE A 213 10.80 13.43 -10.78
C PHE A 213 11.73 14.64 -10.60
N LYS A 214 13.04 14.40 -10.42
CA LYS A 214 14.04 15.48 -10.33
C LYS A 214 14.15 16.27 -11.63
N ASN A 215 14.21 15.57 -12.76
CA ASN A 215 14.39 16.18 -14.08
C ASN A 215 13.13 16.87 -14.59
N TYR A 216 11.95 16.38 -14.23
CA TYR A 216 10.65 16.91 -14.66
C TYR A 216 9.88 17.63 -13.55
N LYS A 217 10.58 18.12 -12.52
CA LYS A 217 9.98 18.85 -11.37
C LYS A 217 9.00 19.94 -11.80
N SER A 218 9.33 20.71 -12.85
CA SER A 218 8.48 21.80 -13.33
C SER A 218 7.12 21.33 -13.83
N ALA A 219 7.05 20.13 -14.43
CA ALA A 219 5.80 19.56 -14.92
C ALA A 219 4.84 19.21 -13.78
N LEU A 220 5.35 18.98 -12.56
CA LEU A 220 4.52 18.67 -11.40
C LEU A 220 3.63 19.86 -11.01
N TYR A 221 4.09 21.10 -11.19
CA TYR A 221 3.32 22.28 -10.83
C TYR A 221 2.06 22.48 -11.68
N ASP A 222 2.08 21.98 -12.92
CA ASP A 222 0.94 22.04 -13.85
C ASP A 222 -0.13 20.97 -13.56
N LEU A 223 0.16 19.98 -12.71
CA LEU A 223 -0.77 18.90 -12.38
C LEU A 223 -1.93 19.37 -11.50
N SER A 224 -3.00 18.58 -11.48
CA SER A 224 -4.12 18.82 -10.58
C SER A 224 -3.70 18.74 -9.10
N PHE A 225 -4.42 19.44 -8.22
CA PHE A 225 -4.16 19.36 -6.78
C PHE A 225 -4.24 17.91 -6.27
N ASN A 226 -5.29 17.18 -6.65
CA ASN A 226 -5.47 15.77 -6.31
C ASN A 226 -4.29 14.89 -6.74
N GLU A 227 -3.76 15.05 -7.96
CA GLU A 227 -2.63 14.25 -8.42
C GLU A 227 -1.34 14.59 -7.66
N ASN A 228 -1.09 15.89 -7.41
CA ASN A 228 0.06 16.31 -6.64
C ASN A 228 0.02 15.84 -5.18
N VAL A 229 -1.15 15.82 -4.54
CA VAL A 229 -1.30 15.27 -3.17
C VAL A 229 -0.97 13.77 -3.16
N GLN A 230 -1.33 13.02 -4.21
CA GLN A 230 -0.97 11.59 -4.30
C GLN A 230 0.53 11.38 -4.52
N ILE A 231 1.17 12.19 -5.37
CA ILE A 231 2.63 12.18 -5.54
C ILE A 231 3.32 12.52 -4.23
N PHE A 232 2.81 13.55 -3.53
CA PHE A 232 3.32 13.96 -2.23
C PHE A 232 3.20 12.86 -1.19
N LEU A 233 2.06 12.13 -1.14
CA LEU A 233 1.92 10.93 -0.31
C LEU A 233 2.99 9.89 -0.66
N ALA A 234 3.12 9.52 -1.94
CA ALA A 234 4.05 8.47 -2.37
C ALA A 234 5.52 8.81 -2.05
N LEU A 235 5.90 10.09 -2.18
CA LEU A 235 7.22 10.58 -1.79
C LEU A 235 7.44 10.51 -0.27
N ASN A 236 6.45 10.87 0.55
CA ASN A 236 6.54 10.71 2.01
C ASN A 236 6.68 9.24 2.41
N VAL A 237 5.89 8.33 1.82
CA VAL A 237 6.02 6.89 2.05
C VAL A 237 7.42 6.41 1.65
N PHE A 238 7.90 6.80 0.46
CA PHE A 238 9.25 6.46 0.01
C PHE A 238 10.32 6.99 0.97
N TYR A 239 10.17 8.22 1.47
CA TYR A 239 11.12 8.82 2.40
C TYR A 239 11.13 8.14 3.77
N LYS A 240 9.97 7.73 4.31
CA LYS A 240 9.84 6.99 5.58
C LYS A 240 10.83 5.81 5.65
N TYR A 241 11.02 5.11 4.52
CA TYR A 241 11.88 3.92 4.46
C TYR A 241 13.27 4.18 3.88
N SER A 242 13.41 5.12 2.94
CA SER A 242 14.69 5.37 2.24
C SER A 242 15.60 6.37 2.92
N CYS A 243 15.04 7.28 3.74
CA CYS A 243 15.72 8.48 4.23
C CYS A 243 16.45 9.29 3.13
N ASN A 244 16.01 9.16 1.87
CA ASN A 244 16.73 9.70 0.72
C ASN A 244 16.64 11.24 0.66
N LEU A 245 17.79 11.92 0.60
CA LEU A 245 17.86 13.38 0.63
C LEU A 245 17.24 14.06 -0.59
N ASP A 246 17.27 13.43 -1.77
CA ASP A 246 16.64 14.01 -2.96
C ASP A 246 15.12 13.90 -2.88
N ALA A 247 14.58 12.81 -2.36
CA ALA A 247 13.16 12.72 -2.04
C ALA A 247 12.75 13.77 -0.98
N LYS A 248 13.58 14.00 0.04
CA LYS A 248 13.36 15.09 1.01
C LYS A 248 13.24 16.44 0.30
N LYS A 249 14.16 16.78 -0.60
CA LYS A 249 14.11 18.05 -1.37
C LYS A 249 12.82 18.18 -2.18
N LEU A 250 12.37 17.09 -2.82
CA LEU A 250 11.10 17.08 -3.56
C LEU A 250 9.89 17.25 -2.64
N ILE A 251 9.89 16.62 -1.45
CA ILE A 251 8.85 16.81 -0.42
C ILE A 251 8.78 18.27 0.00
N LEU A 252 9.92 18.91 0.27
CA LEU A 252 9.97 20.32 0.65
C LEU A 252 9.36 21.22 -0.42
N ASP A 253 9.87 21.09 -1.64
CA ASP A 253 9.48 21.92 -2.78
C ASP A 253 8.02 21.72 -3.20
N LEU A 254 7.56 20.46 -3.28
CA LEU A 254 6.17 20.15 -3.62
C LEU A 254 5.21 20.50 -2.49
N GLY A 255 5.62 20.32 -1.23
CA GLY A 255 4.85 20.67 -0.04
C GLY A 255 4.56 22.17 0.03
N ASP A 256 5.58 23.01 -0.13
CA ASP A 256 5.43 24.48 -0.16
C ASP A 256 4.53 24.92 -1.32
N PHE A 257 4.71 24.34 -2.50
CA PHE A 257 3.84 24.59 -3.65
C PHE A 257 2.39 24.21 -3.37
N LEU A 258 2.16 23.03 -2.79
CA LEU A 258 0.81 22.54 -2.49
C LEU A 258 0.10 23.39 -1.44
N ILE A 259 0.82 23.91 -0.43
CA ILE A 259 0.26 24.84 0.55
C ILE A 259 -0.21 26.11 -0.14
N CYS A 260 0.63 26.73 -0.99
CA CYS A 260 0.26 27.91 -1.76
C CYS A 260 -0.98 27.62 -2.64
N LYS A 261 -0.94 26.52 -3.40
CA LYS A 261 -2.05 26.10 -4.27
C LYS A 261 -3.34 25.82 -3.50
N PHE A 262 -3.24 25.31 -2.28
CA PHE A 262 -4.37 25.06 -1.39
C PHE A 262 -4.99 26.37 -0.88
N GLN A 263 -4.17 27.39 -0.60
CA GLN A 263 -4.65 28.69 -0.14
C GLN A 263 -5.32 29.52 -1.25
N GLU A 264 -4.99 29.26 -2.52
CA GLU A 264 -5.57 29.96 -3.67
C GLU A 264 -7.02 29.58 -4.00
N LYS A 265 -7.48 28.40 -3.57
CA LYS A 265 -8.81 27.87 -3.86
C LYS A 265 -9.42 27.21 -2.63
N ASP A 266 -10.70 27.45 -2.38
CA ASP A 266 -11.43 26.69 -1.36
C ASP A 266 -11.71 25.25 -1.83
N TYR A 267 -10.87 24.31 -1.42
CA TYR A 267 -11.06 22.88 -1.72
C TYR A 267 -12.09 22.20 -0.80
N TYR A 268 -12.48 22.83 0.31
CA TYR A 268 -13.40 22.23 1.28
C TYR A 268 -14.83 22.07 0.73
N GLU A 269 -15.23 22.90 -0.24
CA GLU A 269 -16.56 22.80 -0.85
C GLU A 269 -16.70 21.58 -1.77
N ASP A 270 -15.64 21.25 -2.51
CA ASP A 270 -15.69 20.31 -3.63
C ASP A 270 -14.97 18.97 -3.34
N SER A 271 -13.92 18.98 -2.52
CA SER A 271 -12.93 17.91 -2.41
C SER A 271 -12.49 17.64 -0.96
N ILE A 272 -13.45 17.31 -0.07
CA ILE A 272 -13.15 16.95 1.33
C ILE A 272 -12.16 15.78 1.44
N ASP A 273 -12.21 14.82 0.51
CA ASP A 273 -11.22 13.74 0.41
C ASP A 273 -9.81 14.28 0.16
N ASP A 274 -9.63 15.20 -0.79
CA ASP A 274 -8.31 15.79 -1.06
C ASP A 274 -7.81 16.61 0.13
N CYS A 275 -8.69 17.37 0.81
CA CYS A 275 -8.34 18.11 2.02
C CYS A 275 -7.84 17.18 3.14
N ALA A 276 -8.59 16.10 3.41
CA ALA A 276 -8.24 15.14 4.45
C ALA A 276 -6.94 14.39 4.11
N LEU A 277 -6.77 13.99 2.85
CA LEU A 277 -5.52 13.37 2.40
C LEU A 277 -4.33 14.34 2.50
N PHE A 278 -4.53 15.59 2.11
CA PHE A 278 -3.48 16.61 2.19
C PHE A 278 -3.03 16.86 3.63
N ALA A 279 -3.97 16.97 4.57
CA ALA A 279 -3.68 17.07 5.99
C ALA A 279 -2.85 15.87 6.50
N ILE A 280 -3.23 14.64 6.14
CA ILE A 280 -2.46 13.43 6.47
C ILE A 280 -1.05 13.51 5.89
N THR A 281 -0.90 13.89 4.63
CA THR A 281 0.43 13.97 3.99
C THR A 281 1.32 15.05 4.59
N LEU A 282 0.76 16.17 5.05
CA LEU A 282 1.50 17.21 5.75
C LEU A 282 1.93 16.76 7.15
N MET A 283 1.11 15.96 7.84
CA MET A 283 1.49 15.34 9.12
C MET A 283 2.68 14.39 8.94
N GLU A 284 2.66 13.56 7.91
CA GLU A 284 3.81 12.69 7.57
C GLU A 284 5.04 13.53 7.17
N ALA A 285 4.87 14.54 6.32
CA ALA A 285 5.97 15.42 5.94
C ALA A 285 6.60 16.13 7.15
N TYR A 286 5.79 16.55 8.11
CA TYR A 286 6.29 17.14 9.36
C TYR A 286 7.15 16.15 10.15
N LYS A 287 6.75 14.88 10.28
CA LYS A 287 7.56 13.85 10.95
C LYS A 287 8.95 13.67 10.32
N HIS A 288 9.06 13.92 9.01
CA HIS A 288 10.30 13.74 8.25
C HIS A 288 11.19 14.98 8.17
N THR A 289 10.60 16.16 8.30
CA THR A 289 11.26 17.44 7.97
C THR A 289 11.30 18.41 9.14
N GLU A 290 10.43 18.23 10.14
CA GLU A 290 10.22 19.12 11.28
C GLU A 290 9.83 20.56 10.90
N ILE A 291 9.39 20.77 9.65
CA ILE A 291 8.98 22.09 9.18
C ILE A 291 7.66 22.49 9.82
N ILE A 292 7.72 23.59 10.58
CA ILE A 292 6.60 24.11 11.36
C ILE A 292 5.39 24.45 10.47
N SER A 293 5.60 25.00 9.28
CA SER A 293 4.49 25.33 8.37
C SER A 293 3.66 24.10 7.99
N PHE A 294 4.27 22.92 7.81
CA PHE A 294 3.53 21.68 7.53
C PHE A 294 2.64 21.29 8.71
N LYS A 295 3.15 21.42 9.95
CA LYS A 295 2.37 21.18 11.16
C LYS A 295 1.22 22.18 11.32
N GLU A 296 1.49 23.47 11.11
CA GLU A 296 0.48 24.52 11.29
C GLU A 296 -0.66 24.38 10.29
N ILE A 297 -0.34 24.16 9.02
CA ILE A 297 -1.35 24.00 7.97
C ILE A 297 -2.12 22.70 8.13
N SER A 298 -1.47 21.58 8.47
CA SER A 298 -2.19 20.32 8.74
C SER A 298 -3.15 20.43 9.93
N ARG A 299 -2.76 21.17 10.97
CA ARG A 299 -3.63 21.50 12.12
C ARG A 299 -4.81 22.37 11.70
N GLU A 300 -4.58 23.44 10.93
CA GLU A 300 -5.64 24.30 10.42
C GLU A 300 -6.67 23.51 9.60
N ILE A 301 -6.19 22.67 8.69
CA ILE A 301 -7.06 21.81 7.87
C ILE A 301 -7.86 20.85 8.75
N SER A 302 -7.21 20.20 9.72
CA SER A 302 -7.87 19.25 10.63
C SER A 302 -8.94 19.92 11.48
N GLU A 303 -8.67 21.10 12.04
CA GLU A 303 -9.64 21.88 12.81
C GLU A 303 -10.81 22.35 11.95
N LYS A 304 -10.54 22.73 10.70
CA LYS A 304 -11.60 23.07 9.74
C LYS A 304 -12.45 21.84 9.40
N LEU A 305 -11.85 20.68 9.19
CA LEU A 305 -12.57 19.42 8.95
C LEU A 305 -13.45 19.05 10.15
N ILE A 306 -12.95 19.19 11.38
CA ILE A 306 -13.73 18.98 12.61
C ILE A 306 -14.95 19.91 12.65
N SER A 307 -14.80 21.17 12.22
CA SER A 307 -15.93 22.12 12.19
C SER A 307 -17.08 21.71 11.28
N PHE A 308 -16.85 20.81 10.32
CA PHE A 308 -17.90 20.25 9.47
C PHE A 308 -18.65 19.08 10.12
N TYR A 309 -18.21 18.56 11.25
CA TYR A 309 -18.89 17.46 11.91
C TYR A 309 -20.23 17.88 12.52
N ASP A 310 -21.32 17.24 12.13
CA ASP A 310 -22.64 17.39 12.76
C ASP A 310 -22.75 16.42 13.93
N ASN A 311 -22.66 16.94 15.16
CA ASN A 311 -22.71 16.15 16.41
C ASN A 311 -24.03 15.39 16.58
N ASP A 312 -25.16 15.95 16.12
CA ASP A 312 -26.47 15.34 16.32
C ASP A 312 -26.68 14.14 15.40
N LYS A 313 -26.25 14.27 14.14
CA LYS A 313 -26.45 13.24 13.10
C LYS A 313 -25.25 12.31 12.93
N ASN A 314 -24.11 12.66 13.51
CA ASN A 314 -22.82 11.97 13.37
C ASN A 314 -22.37 11.85 11.90
N VAL A 315 -22.56 12.93 11.11
CA VAL A 315 -22.20 12.98 9.67
C VAL A 315 -21.34 14.20 9.36
N ILE A 316 -20.63 14.15 8.23
CA ILE A 316 -19.89 15.30 7.70
C ILE A 316 -20.87 16.25 7.01
N SER A 317 -21.02 17.47 7.52
CA SER A 317 -21.89 18.50 6.94
C SER A 317 -21.33 18.97 5.61
N LYS A 318 -22.09 18.73 4.53
CA LYS A 318 -21.81 19.33 3.23
C LYS A 318 -22.54 20.66 3.12
N LEU A 319 -21.84 21.69 2.61
CA LEU A 319 -22.36 23.04 2.36
C LEU A 319 -23.53 23.09 1.36
N SER A 320 -23.83 21.99 0.67
CA SER A 320 -24.93 21.92 -0.29
C SER A 320 -26.31 21.86 0.38
N ASP A 321 -27.24 22.73 -0.05
CA ASP A 321 -28.67 22.70 0.31
C ASP A 321 -29.46 21.52 -0.25
N LYS A 322 -28.79 20.60 -0.94
CA LYS A 322 -29.44 19.40 -1.48
C LYS A 322 -30.06 18.57 -0.34
N LYS A 323 -31.25 18.04 -0.62
CA LYS A 323 -31.99 17.12 0.27
C LYS A 323 -31.20 15.84 0.57
N GLU A 324 -30.30 15.48 -0.34
CA GLU A 324 -29.43 14.31 -0.22
C GLU A 324 -27.96 14.71 -0.40
N SER A 325 -27.11 14.17 0.47
CA SER A 325 -25.66 14.30 0.38
C SER A 325 -25.07 12.98 -0.12
N LYS A 326 -24.14 13.05 -1.07
CA LYS A 326 -23.41 11.87 -1.56
C LYS A 326 -22.01 11.86 -0.98
N TYR A 327 -21.63 10.78 -0.33
CA TYR A 327 -20.29 10.59 0.24
C TYR A 327 -19.53 9.52 -0.54
N SER A 328 -18.31 9.84 -0.95
CA SER A 328 -17.36 8.86 -1.49
C SER A 328 -16.82 7.97 -0.36
N CYS A 329 -16.48 6.70 -0.61
CA CYS A 329 -15.82 5.89 0.43
C CYS A 329 -14.44 6.43 0.80
N SER A 330 -13.71 7.01 -0.16
CA SER A 330 -12.43 7.66 0.08
C SER A 330 -12.61 8.90 0.96
N GLU A 331 -13.64 9.70 0.72
CA GLU A 331 -13.99 10.87 1.55
C GLU A 331 -14.26 10.48 3.00
N ILE A 332 -15.08 9.46 3.23
CA ILE A 332 -15.37 9.00 4.60
C ILE A 332 -14.11 8.44 5.26
N ASN A 333 -13.35 7.62 4.54
CA ASN A 333 -12.18 6.94 5.09
C ASN A 333 -11.05 7.93 5.39
N PHE A 334 -10.71 8.81 4.46
CA PHE A 334 -9.65 9.80 4.64
C PHE A 334 -10.01 10.79 5.74
N TYR A 335 -11.28 11.21 5.82
CA TYR A 335 -11.74 12.05 6.92
C TYR A 335 -11.56 11.36 8.28
N LEU A 336 -11.99 10.10 8.41
CA LEU A 336 -11.81 9.33 9.65
C LEU A 336 -10.32 9.17 10.03
N LEU A 337 -9.48 8.80 9.05
CA LEU A 337 -8.04 8.61 9.26
C LEU A 337 -7.36 9.94 9.62
N CYS A 338 -7.73 11.04 8.98
CA CYS A 338 -7.21 12.37 9.33
C CYS A 338 -7.51 12.71 10.79
N LEU A 339 -8.73 12.45 11.28
CA LEU A 339 -9.08 12.70 12.68
C LEU A 339 -8.34 11.77 13.64
N LEU A 340 -8.15 10.49 13.28
CA LEU A 340 -7.36 9.56 14.08
C LEU A 340 -5.91 10.05 14.21
N MET A 341 -5.25 10.33 13.08
CA MET A 341 -3.86 10.79 13.07
C MET A 341 -3.68 12.13 13.81
N TYR A 342 -4.56 13.09 13.56
CA TYR A 342 -4.56 14.37 14.24
C TYR A 342 -4.73 14.22 15.76
N SER A 343 -5.63 13.32 16.19
CA SER A 343 -5.86 13.08 17.62
C SER A 343 -4.64 12.51 18.35
N ILE A 344 -3.82 11.74 17.65
CA ILE A 344 -2.59 11.15 18.20
C ILE A 344 -1.50 12.23 18.24
N GLN A 345 -1.27 12.91 17.13
CA GLN A 345 -0.20 13.90 16.99
C GLN A 345 -0.37 15.08 17.95
N GLU A 346 -1.60 15.55 18.16
CA GLU A 346 -1.89 16.67 19.08
C GLU A 346 -2.33 16.21 20.47
N SER A 347 -2.22 14.91 20.79
CA SER A 347 -2.66 14.33 22.08
C SER A 347 -4.13 14.63 22.45
N LYS A 348 -5.01 14.82 21.45
CA LYS A 348 -6.45 15.10 21.57
C LYS A 348 -7.32 13.83 21.55
N THR A 349 -6.78 12.70 22.01
CA THR A 349 -7.44 11.38 21.91
C THR A 349 -8.78 11.35 22.66
N THR A 350 -8.85 11.96 23.84
CA THR A 350 -10.09 12.06 24.64
C THR A 350 -11.13 12.97 23.99
N ASP A 351 -10.70 14.12 23.45
CA ASP A 351 -11.59 15.15 22.89
C ASP A 351 -12.23 14.69 21.58
N LEU A 352 -11.46 14.00 20.74
CA LEU A 352 -11.92 13.52 19.44
C LEU A 352 -12.56 12.13 19.50
N LYS A 353 -12.45 11.41 20.63
CA LYS A 353 -13.13 10.12 20.85
C LYS A 353 -14.62 10.14 20.47
N PRO A 354 -15.47 11.08 20.95
CA PRO A 354 -16.89 11.08 20.60
C PRO A 354 -17.13 11.26 19.09
N ILE A 355 -16.37 12.15 18.43
CA ILE A 355 -16.49 12.43 17.00
C ILE A 355 -16.10 11.19 16.17
N ILE A 356 -14.93 10.62 16.46
CA ILE A 356 -14.39 9.44 15.78
C ILE A 356 -15.33 8.24 15.97
N SER A 357 -15.80 8.02 17.20
CA SER A 357 -16.72 6.92 17.52
C SER A 357 -18.09 7.08 16.84
N GLY A 358 -18.62 8.32 16.80
CA GLY A 358 -19.87 8.65 16.13
C GLY A 358 -19.80 8.42 14.62
N LEU A 359 -18.74 8.93 13.98
CA LEU A 359 -18.51 8.78 12.55
C LEU A 359 -18.32 7.32 12.15
N TYR A 360 -17.50 6.58 12.90
CA TYR A 360 -17.29 5.16 12.70
C TYR A 360 -18.61 4.38 12.80
N ARG A 361 -19.39 4.60 13.87
CA ARG A 361 -20.68 3.93 14.04
C ARG A 361 -21.66 4.28 12.93
N LYS A 362 -21.74 5.55 12.52
CA LYS A 362 -22.68 6.00 11.49
C LYS A 362 -22.37 5.40 10.12
N PHE A 363 -21.11 5.43 9.68
CA PHE A 363 -20.75 5.02 8.33
C PHE A 363 -20.29 3.56 8.21
N PHE A 364 -19.40 3.11 9.09
CA PHE A 364 -18.76 1.79 9.01
C PHE A 364 -19.64 0.68 9.57
N VAL A 365 -20.35 0.96 10.67
CA VAL A 365 -21.22 -0.04 11.33
C VAL A 365 -22.64 -0.01 10.75
N ASN A 366 -23.30 1.16 10.78
CA ASN A 366 -24.71 1.27 10.45
C ASN A 366 -24.98 1.70 8.99
N GLY A 367 -23.99 2.28 8.31
CA GLY A 367 -24.19 3.03 7.07
C GLY A 367 -24.09 2.21 5.79
N GLY A 368 -23.68 0.94 5.88
CA GLY A 368 -23.46 0.09 4.70
C GLY A 368 -22.27 0.51 3.84
N LEU A 369 -21.25 1.17 4.43
CA LEU A 369 -20.03 1.55 3.73
C LEU A 369 -19.26 0.32 3.19
N LEU A 370 -19.39 -0.81 3.87
CA LEU A 370 -18.76 -2.07 3.52
C LEU A 370 -19.82 -3.11 3.15
N THR A 371 -19.50 -3.95 2.18
CA THR A 371 -20.36 -5.07 1.75
C THR A 371 -20.44 -6.20 2.78
N SER A 372 -19.38 -6.38 3.56
CA SER A 372 -19.28 -7.34 4.66
C SER A 372 -18.02 -7.04 5.49
N TRP A 373 -17.90 -7.70 6.65
CA TRP A 373 -16.77 -7.61 7.56
C TRP A 373 -16.10 -8.98 7.77
N PRO A 374 -14.77 -9.08 7.69
CA PRO A 374 -14.06 -10.34 7.94
C PRO A 374 -14.44 -10.97 9.28
N GLU A 375 -14.41 -12.30 9.37
CA GLU A 375 -14.58 -13.00 10.64
C GLU A 375 -13.47 -12.58 11.62
N ALA A 376 -13.78 -12.56 12.93
CA ALA A 376 -12.74 -12.39 13.95
C ALA A 376 -11.91 -13.69 14.05
N PRO A 377 -10.62 -13.61 14.42
CA PRO A 377 -9.83 -14.80 14.68
C PRO A 377 -10.49 -15.68 15.75
N THR A 378 -10.45 -16.99 15.57
CA THR A 378 -10.94 -18.00 16.52
C THR A 378 -10.03 -18.11 17.74
N LEU A 379 -10.49 -18.80 18.79
CA LEU A 379 -9.73 -18.98 20.03
C LEU A 379 -8.45 -19.81 19.85
N ASP A 380 -8.36 -20.60 18.77
CA ASP A 380 -7.16 -21.41 18.49
C ASP A 380 -6.11 -20.63 17.67
N GLU A 381 -6.44 -19.41 17.23
CA GLU A 381 -5.58 -18.58 16.41
C GLU A 381 -4.76 -17.61 17.28
N VAL A 382 -3.43 -17.66 17.14
CA VAL A 382 -2.48 -16.81 17.91
C VAL A 382 -2.76 -15.32 17.76
N GLU A 383 -3.33 -14.89 16.63
CA GLU A 383 -3.72 -13.51 16.37
C GLU A 383 -4.76 -12.99 17.37
N ARG A 384 -5.55 -13.89 17.97
CA ARG A 384 -6.56 -13.54 18.99
C ARG A 384 -5.92 -13.09 20.32
N TYR A 385 -4.60 -13.18 20.44
CA TYR A 385 -3.85 -12.97 21.66
C TYR A 385 -2.70 -11.99 21.43
N LYS A 386 -2.53 -11.02 22.34
CA LYS A 386 -1.32 -10.21 22.41
C LYS A 386 -0.10 -11.11 22.58
N LYS A 387 1.06 -10.63 22.12
CA LYS A 387 2.34 -11.37 22.12
C LYS A 387 2.27 -12.73 21.39
N LEU A 388 1.17 -13.01 20.67
CA LEU A 388 0.92 -14.29 20.02
C LEU A 388 1.02 -15.48 20.98
N SER A 389 0.57 -15.31 22.24
CA SER A 389 0.89 -16.21 23.36
C SER A 389 -0.08 -17.38 23.58
N LEU A 390 -1.29 -17.32 23.02
CA LEU A 390 -2.43 -18.21 23.33
C LEU A 390 -2.84 -18.25 24.81
N ARG A 391 -2.35 -17.32 25.63
CA ARG A 391 -2.70 -17.24 27.06
C ARG A 391 -3.97 -16.44 27.24
N SER A 392 -4.90 -16.93 28.05
CA SER A 392 -6.16 -16.23 28.35
C SER A 392 -5.97 -14.79 28.84
N ALA A 393 -4.88 -14.49 29.55
CA ALA A 393 -4.55 -13.14 30.02
C ALA A 393 -4.22 -12.14 28.88
N ASP A 394 -3.77 -12.64 27.73
CA ASP A 394 -3.42 -11.85 26.56
C ASP A 394 -4.55 -11.82 25.52
N MET A 395 -5.69 -12.48 25.79
CA MET A 395 -6.81 -12.64 24.86
C MET A 395 -7.51 -11.31 24.57
N LEU A 396 -7.81 -11.07 23.30
CA LEU A 396 -8.55 -9.90 22.84
C LEU A 396 -10.04 -10.21 22.66
N ASP A 397 -10.88 -9.22 22.96
CA ASP A 397 -12.32 -9.29 22.69
C ASP A 397 -12.62 -9.25 21.18
N GLU A 398 -13.72 -9.88 20.74
CA GLU A 398 -14.13 -9.85 19.33
C GLU A 398 -14.32 -8.43 18.79
N THR A 399 -14.72 -7.51 19.67
CA THR A 399 -14.92 -6.09 19.35
C THR A 399 -13.63 -5.37 18.95
N TYR A 400 -12.46 -5.96 19.19
CA TYR A 400 -11.20 -5.46 18.63
C TYR A 400 -11.10 -5.69 17.12
N PHE A 401 -11.72 -6.76 16.61
CA PHE A 401 -11.64 -7.18 15.20
C PHE A 401 -12.87 -6.78 14.40
N ARG A 402 -14.06 -6.82 15.02
CA ARG A 402 -15.33 -6.39 14.40
C ARG A 402 -16.44 -6.19 15.42
N MET A 403 -17.45 -5.41 15.05
CA MET A 403 -18.73 -5.42 15.76
C MET A 403 -19.54 -6.71 15.46
N PRO A 404 -20.18 -7.33 16.48
CA PRO A 404 -20.96 -8.56 16.29
C PRO A 404 -22.14 -8.43 15.32
N VAL A 405 -22.75 -7.24 15.23
CA VAL A 405 -23.91 -6.96 14.38
C VAL A 405 -23.58 -6.92 12.89
N LEU A 406 -22.30 -6.88 12.54
CA LEU A 406 -21.85 -6.69 11.17
C LEU A 406 -21.92 -8.00 10.38
N PRO A 407 -22.39 -7.97 9.13
CA PRO A 407 -22.55 -9.17 8.33
C PRO A 407 -21.19 -9.68 7.82
N THR A 408 -20.98 -10.99 7.80
CA THR A 408 -19.72 -11.61 7.37
C THR A 408 -19.75 -12.04 5.90
N PRO A 409 -18.59 -12.26 5.25
CA PRO A 409 -18.54 -12.84 3.92
C PRO A 409 -19.31 -14.14 3.78
N LYS A 410 -19.29 -14.99 4.82
CA LYS A 410 -20.08 -16.23 4.86
C LYS A 410 -21.58 -15.95 4.88
N GLY A 411 -22.01 -14.91 5.62
CA GLY A 411 -23.41 -14.51 5.73
C GLY A 411 -23.96 -13.79 4.48
N THR A 412 -23.14 -13.00 3.79
CA THR A 412 -23.58 -12.21 2.62
C THR A 412 -23.23 -12.83 1.27
N GLY A 413 -22.31 -13.80 1.25
CA GLY A 413 -21.69 -14.28 0.02
C GLY A 413 -20.87 -13.22 -0.71
N SER A 414 -20.50 -12.12 -0.05
CA SER A 414 -19.74 -11.01 -0.65
C SER A 414 -18.37 -10.86 0.01
N ALA A 415 -17.37 -10.43 -0.76
CA ALA A 415 -16.08 -10.03 -0.20
C ALA A 415 -16.19 -8.75 0.63
N PRO A 416 -15.33 -8.55 1.65
CA PRO A 416 -15.28 -7.32 2.42
C PRO A 416 -14.62 -6.21 1.58
N ILE A 417 -15.45 -5.34 1.00
CA ILE A 417 -14.98 -4.22 0.16
C ILE A 417 -15.73 -2.94 0.49
N PHE A 418 -15.10 -1.79 0.23
CA PHE A 418 -15.75 -0.49 0.26
C PHE A 418 -16.68 -0.32 -0.93
N VAL A 419 -17.93 0.08 -0.65
CA VAL A 419 -18.86 0.52 -1.70
C VAL A 419 -18.42 1.89 -2.24
N LYS A 420 -18.62 2.14 -3.54
CA LYS A 420 -18.10 3.37 -4.18
C LYS A 420 -18.56 4.68 -3.53
N SER A 421 -19.82 4.72 -3.06
CA SER A 421 -20.41 5.90 -2.44
C SER A 421 -21.69 5.58 -1.68
N LEU A 422 -21.98 6.36 -0.64
CA LEU A 422 -23.22 6.36 0.13
C LEU A 422 -24.07 7.58 -0.21
N ILE A 423 -25.39 7.45 -0.07
CA ILE A 423 -26.33 8.56 -0.18
C ILE A 423 -27.02 8.74 1.16
N TYR A 424 -26.85 9.93 1.73
CA TYR A 424 -27.44 10.34 2.98
C TYR A 424 -28.68 11.19 2.72
N SER A 425 -29.81 10.79 3.28
CA SER A 425 -31.04 11.58 3.24
C SER A 425 -31.14 12.45 4.48
N LYS A 426 -31.02 13.78 4.33
CA LYS A 426 -31.13 14.72 5.46
C LYS A 426 -32.50 14.66 6.15
N ARG A 427 -33.56 14.31 5.41
CA ARG A 427 -34.93 14.19 5.93
C ARG A 427 -35.14 12.93 6.76
N LYS A 428 -34.57 11.80 6.33
CA LYS A 428 -34.76 10.49 6.97
C LYS A 428 -33.66 10.16 7.98
N ASP A 429 -32.59 10.95 8.02
CA ASP A 429 -31.37 10.66 8.77
C ASP A 429 -30.83 9.23 8.51
N SER A 430 -30.90 8.80 7.25
CA SER A 430 -30.58 7.43 6.85
C SER A 430 -29.58 7.42 5.71
N LEU A 431 -28.62 6.49 5.77
CA LEU A 431 -27.67 6.19 4.69
C LEU A 431 -28.21 5.04 3.85
N ASN A 432 -28.02 5.13 2.53
CA ASN A 432 -28.39 4.10 1.58
C ASN A 432 -27.28 3.85 0.55
N VAL A 433 -27.17 2.60 0.12
CA VAL A 433 -26.28 2.14 -0.96
C VAL A 433 -27.10 1.93 -2.22
N LYS A 434 -26.69 2.52 -3.36
CA LYS A 434 -27.38 2.30 -4.66
C LYS A 434 -26.94 1.02 -5.37
N ARG A 435 -25.64 0.74 -5.35
CA ARG A 435 -25.04 -0.40 -6.06
C ARG A 435 -23.76 -0.81 -5.36
N THR A 436 -23.60 -2.11 -5.18
CA THR A 436 -22.36 -2.74 -4.71
C THR A 436 -21.53 -3.17 -5.92
N SER A 437 -20.28 -2.75 -5.95
CA SER A 437 -19.30 -3.15 -6.97
C SER A 437 -17.92 -2.83 -6.44
N LEU A 438 -16.95 -3.71 -6.66
CA LEU A 438 -15.54 -3.38 -6.47
C LEU A 438 -15.16 -2.25 -7.43
N ASP A 439 -14.59 -1.18 -6.88
CA ASP A 439 -13.82 -0.17 -7.60
C ASP A 439 -12.40 -0.26 -7.04
N SER A 440 -11.50 -0.92 -7.78
CA SER A 440 -10.21 -1.36 -7.22
C SER A 440 -9.32 -0.20 -6.83
N ASN A 441 -9.30 0.90 -7.61
CA ASN A 441 -8.56 2.11 -7.27
C ASN A 441 -8.95 2.62 -5.86
N LYS A 442 -10.25 2.79 -5.60
CA LYS A 442 -10.73 3.26 -4.29
C LYS A 442 -10.43 2.29 -3.16
N ASN A 443 -10.58 0.99 -3.42
CA ASN A 443 -10.38 -0.04 -2.39
C ASN A 443 -8.90 -0.19 -2.05
N MET A 444 -8.00 -0.30 -3.04
CA MET A 444 -6.57 -0.43 -2.80
C MET A 444 -6.01 0.81 -2.12
N PHE A 445 -6.44 2.01 -2.52
CA PHE A 445 -6.02 3.25 -1.84
C PHE A 445 -6.49 3.26 -0.38
N ASN A 446 -7.76 2.98 -0.12
CA ASN A 446 -8.30 2.96 1.24
C ASN A 446 -7.59 1.93 2.12
N PHE A 447 -7.42 0.69 1.64
CA PHE A 447 -6.75 -0.36 2.40
C PHE A 447 -5.28 -0.06 2.62
N PHE A 448 -4.56 0.41 1.60
CA PHE A 448 -3.17 0.81 1.76
C PHE A 448 -3.02 1.90 2.81
N LEU A 449 -3.83 2.97 2.73
CA LEU A 449 -3.73 4.08 3.67
C LEU A 449 -4.06 3.66 5.11
N ILE A 450 -5.03 2.76 5.30
CA ILE A 450 -5.33 2.19 6.62
C ILE A 450 -4.14 1.37 7.14
N ILE A 451 -3.58 0.47 6.31
CA ILE A 451 -2.45 -0.37 6.70
C ILE A 451 -1.25 0.50 7.04
N TYR A 452 -0.83 1.38 6.12
CA TYR A 452 0.33 2.24 6.26
C TYR A 452 0.28 3.13 7.52
N LEU A 453 -0.89 3.69 7.86
CA LEU A 453 -1.02 4.59 9.01
C LEU A 453 -1.23 3.86 10.34
N LEU A 454 -1.83 2.67 10.34
CA LEU A 454 -2.25 1.99 11.57
C LEU A 454 -1.41 0.76 11.94
N LYS A 455 -0.58 0.23 11.03
CA LYS A 455 0.25 -0.97 11.27
C LYS A 455 1.08 -0.83 12.54
N ASP A 456 1.92 0.20 12.61
CA ASP A 456 2.86 0.43 13.72
C ASP A 456 2.10 0.53 15.08
N MET A 457 0.93 1.19 15.10
CA MET A 457 0.08 1.29 16.29
C MET A 457 -0.49 -0.07 16.71
N VAL A 458 -0.91 -0.89 15.74
CA VAL A 458 -1.45 -2.23 16.01
C VAL A 458 -0.34 -3.13 16.52
N GLU A 459 0.86 -3.09 15.95
CA GLU A 459 2.01 -3.87 16.42
C GLU A 459 2.42 -3.51 17.85
N GLU A 460 2.43 -2.21 18.16
CA GLU A 460 2.66 -1.72 19.52
C GLU A 460 1.57 -2.25 20.48
N PHE A 461 0.29 -2.15 20.09
CA PHE A 461 -0.82 -2.65 20.91
C PHE A 461 -0.79 -4.18 21.11
N MET A 462 -0.39 -4.91 20.07
CA MET A 462 -0.24 -6.36 20.09
C MET A 462 1.02 -6.81 20.84
N GLU A 463 1.90 -5.87 21.21
CA GLU A 463 3.14 -6.12 21.95
C GLU A 463 4.05 -7.11 21.19
N PHE A 464 4.15 -6.95 19.86
CA PHE A 464 5.04 -7.76 19.03
C PHE A 464 6.52 -7.45 19.27
N ALA A 465 6.84 -6.22 19.72
CA ALA A 465 8.18 -5.83 20.12
C ALA A 465 8.36 -5.92 21.65
N THR A 466 9.36 -6.66 22.10
CA THR A 466 10.06 -6.34 23.36
C THR A 466 10.87 -5.06 23.18
N PRO A 467 10.98 -4.16 24.17
CA PRO A 467 11.57 -2.84 24.01
C PRO A 467 13.11 -2.91 23.91
N LEU A 468 13.64 -3.34 22.76
CA LEU A 468 15.08 -3.37 22.50
C LEU A 468 15.52 -2.71 21.17
N ASN A 469 14.60 -2.28 20.31
CA ASN A 469 14.95 -1.64 19.02
C ASN A 469 14.76 -0.11 18.98
N LEU A 470 14.41 0.51 20.10
CA LEU A 470 14.26 1.97 20.17
C LEU A 470 15.60 2.72 20.39
N GLU A 471 16.67 2.02 20.80
CA GLU A 471 17.98 2.64 21.09
C GLU A 471 18.90 2.81 19.87
N ILE A 472 18.54 2.27 18.70
CA ILE A 472 19.36 2.42 17.49
C ILE A 472 19.10 3.76 16.78
N MET A 473 17.97 4.42 17.04
CA MET A 473 17.64 5.72 16.42
C MET A 473 18.13 6.94 17.22
N THR A 474 18.59 6.78 18.46
CA THR A 474 19.04 7.90 19.31
C THR A 474 20.56 8.02 19.48
N ASN A 475 21.35 7.06 19.01
CA ASN A 475 22.81 7.06 19.21
C ASN A 475 23.64 7.51 17.99
N SER A 476 23.02 8.16 16.98
CA SER A 476 23.75 8.82 15.89
C SER A 476 23.86 10.35 16.06
N GLU A 477 23.29 10.91 17.13
CA GLU A 477 23.46 12.31 17.50
C GLU A 477 24.36 12.37 18.73
N ASN A 478 25.67 12.24 18.53
CA ASN A 478 26.73 12.82 19.37
C ASN A 478 28.08 12.38 18.82
N ASN A 479 28.62 13.16 17.88
CA ASN A 479 30.02 13.59 17.93
C ASN A 479 30.23 14.80 17.02
N GLU A 480 30.86 15.80 17.62
CA GLU A 480 31.04 17.16 17.15
C GLU A 480 32.00 17.27 15.96
N VAL A 481 31.67 18.23 15.09
CA VAL A 481 32.51 19.21 14.40
C VAL A 481 34.04 19.03 14.53
N CYS A 482 34.74 18.92 13.39
CA CYS A 482 35.85 19.82 13.03
C CYS A 482 36.22 19.74 11.53
N ASN A 483 36.44 20.92 10.96
CA ASN A 483 36.87 21.19 9.59
C ASN A 483 38.39 21.00 9.38
N SER A 484 38.73 20.92 8.09
CA SER A 484 39.97 21.33 7.40
C SER A 484 41.24 20.45 7.46
N ASP A 485 41.56 20.00 6.23
CA ASP A 485 42.85 20.05 5.51
C ASP A 485 44.04 19.14 5.85
N GLN A 486 44.55 18.59 4.73
CA GLN A 486 45.91 18.15 4.39
C GLN A 486 46.41 16.74 4.76
N ASP A 487 46.46 15.92 3.71
CA ASP A 487 47.68 15.38 3.06
C ASP A 487 48.63 14.38 3.77
N TYR A 488 49.10 13.45 2.93
CA TYR A 488 50.24 12.51 3.01
C TYR A 488 50.11 11.15 3.72
N LEU A 489 49.94 10.12 2.85
CA LEU A 489 50.93 9.08 2.52
C LEU A 489 51.46 8.09 3.60
N SER A 490 51.28 6.81 3.24
CA SER A 490 52.23 5.69 3.33
C SER A 490 52.11 4.64 4.45
N ASN A 491 52.05 3.40 3.95
CA ASN A 491 52.82 2.22 4.36
C ASN A 491 52.38 1.33 5.55
N LYS A 492 51.84 0.17 5.13
CA LYS A 492 52.45 -1.17 5.24
C LYS A 492 52.69 -1.80 6.64
N THR A 493 51.98 -2.93 6.82
CA THR A 493 52.43 -4.25 7.33
C THR A 493 52.91 -4.36 8.78
N THR A 494 52.25 -5.20 9.58
CA THR A 494 52.68 -6.60 9.91
C THR A 494 52.05 -7.06 11.23
N SER A 495 51.25 -8.12 11.12
CA SER A 495 51.14 -9.34 11.92
C SER A 495 51.57 -9.41 13.41
N GLN A 496 50.75 -10.20 14.14
CA GLN A 496 51.08 -11.27 15.10
C GLN A 496 50.71 -11.10 16.60
N ILE A 497 49.84 -12.04 17.03
CA ILE A 497 49.90 -12.89 18.25
C ILE A 497 49.68 -12.13 19.59
N SER A 498 48.69 -12.46 20.43
CA SER A 498 48.71 -13.61 21.35
C SER A 498 47.33 -13.83 22.00
N LYS A 499 46.88 -15.09 22.08
CA LYS A 499 45.95 -15.55 23.12
C LYS A 499 46.78 -16.20 24.22
N ASP A 500 46.46 -15.92 25.48
CA ASP A 500 46.32 -16.92 26.55
C ASP A 500 45.87 -16.22 27.85
N ASN A 501 44.81 -16.73 28.48
CA ASN A 501 44.93 -17.19 29.87
C ASN A 501 43.76 -18.07 30.30
N LEU A 502 44.16 -19.03 31.11
CA LEU A 502 43.57 -20.30 31.49
C LEU A 502 42.95 -20.18 32.89
N PHE A 503 41.84 -20.86 33.17
CA PHE A 503 41.54 -21.39 34.51
C PHE A 503 40.87 -22.77 34.39
N LYS A 504 41.47 -23.76 35.06
CA LYS A 504 41.02 -25.14 35.26
C LYS A 504 40.71 -25.36 36.75
N THR A 505 39.77 -26.27 37.05
CA THR A 505 39.82 -27.29 38.13
C THR A 505 38.57 -28.21 37.99
N THR A 506 38.72 -29.46 37.53
CA THR A 506 38.59 -30.77 38.26
C THR A 506 37.17 -31.07 38.82
N THR A 507 36.52 -32.24 38.63
CA THR A 507 37.01 -33.64 38.78
C THR A 507 36.00 -34.71 38.23
N SER A 508 36.53 -35.91 37.98
CA SER A 508 35.94 -37.29 37.95
C SER A 508 35.14 -37.84 36.74
N ASN A 509 35.80 -38.76 36.01
CA ASN A 509 35.34 -39.87 35.14
C ASN A 509 35.20 -41.18 35.97
N PRO A 510 34.90 -42.41 35.46
CA PRO A 510 34.84 -42.92 34.06
C PRO A 510 33.57 -43.77 33.74
N SER A 511 33.23 -44.15 32.50
CA SER A 511 33.73 -45.27 31.66
C SER A 511 32.81 -45.25 30.40
N GLU A 512 33.19 -45.54 29.16
CA GLU A 512 33.82 -46.74 28.62
C GLU A 512 34.29 -46.45 27.17
N ILE A 513 35.32 -47.19 26.75
CA ILE A 513 36.10 -47.11 25.51
C ILE A 513 35.59 -48.14 24.50
N ILE A 514 35.79 -47.88 23.19
CA ILE A 514 36.31 -48.77 22.11
C ILE A 514 36.02 -48.05 20.77
N GLU A 515 37.00 -47.37 20.13
CA GLU A 515 37.97 -47.89 19.13
C GLU A 515 37.29 -48.58 17.91
N SER A 516 37.70 -48.45 16.63
CA SER A 516 38.75 -47.69 15.94
C SER A 516 38.67 -48.02 14.42
N LYS A 517 39.43 -47.25 13.61
CA LYS A 517 39.98 -47.53 12.24
C LYS A 517 39.07 -47.22 11.03
N SER A 518 39.33 -46.21 10.20
CA SER A 518 40.49 -45.92 9.30
C SER A 518 40.60 -46.86 8.09
N ASN A 519 40.37 -46.36 6.88
CA ASN A 519 41.42 -46.20 5.86
C ASN A 519 40.91 -45.55 4.56
N LEU A 520 41.73 -44.61 4.08
CA LEU A 520 41.78 -44.09 2.72
C LEU A 520 42.30 -45.15 1.74
N ASN A 521 41.93 -45.06 0.46
CA ASN A 521 42.92 -45.04 -0.63
C ASN A 521 42.36 -44.50 -1.96
N LEU A 522 43.20 -43.67 -2.59
CA LEU A 522 43.15 -43.18 -3.97
C LEU A 522 43.88 -44.16 -4.92
N SER A 523 43.44 -44.21 -6.19
CA SER A 523 44.25 -44.20 -7.44
C SER A 523 43.29 -44.36 -8.65
N LYS A 524 43.21 -43.45 -9.65
CA LYS A 524 44.11 -43.26 -10.82
C LYS A 524 44.17 -44.51 -11.72
N ASP A 525 44.04 -44.52 -13.06
CA ASP A 525 44.11 -43.53 -14.14
C ASP A 525 43.40 -44.08 -15.41
N GLU A 526 43.33 -43.23 -16.45
CA GLU A 526 43.44 -43.51 -17.90
C GLU A 526 42.26 -43.23 -18.86
N GLU A 527 42.64 -42.50 -19.92
CA GLU A 527 41.90 -41.80 -20.96
C GLU A 527 41.53 -42.71 -22.15
N SER A 528 40.47 -42.37 -22.89
CA SER A 528 40.57 -41.76 -24.24
C SER A 528 39.34 -41.97 -25.15
N ASN A 529 38.90 -40.83 -25.72
CA ASN A 529 38.43 -40.55 -27.09
C ASN A 529 37.22 -41.28 -27.72
N THR A 530 36.14 -40.54 -28.00
CA THR A 530 35.75 -39.95 -29.33
C THR A 530 34.26 -39.55 -29.32
N ILE A 531 33.96 -38.25 -29.50
CA ILE A 531 33.29 -37.62 -30.67
C ILE A 531 31.93 -38.22 -31.05
N ASP A 532 30.85 -37.47 -30.80
CA ASP A 532 29.89 -37.09 -31.85
C ASP A 532 29.00 -35.91 -31.41
N THR A 533 28.92 -34.91 -32.30
CA THR A 533 27.93 -33.82 -32.29
C THR A 533 26.83 -34.15 -33.30
N PRO A 534 25.59 -33.64 -33.15
CA PRO A 534 25.19 -32.42 -33.87
C PRO A 534 24.13 -31.60 -33.06
N SER A 535 23.69 -30.37 -33.35
CA SER A 535 23.97 -29.35 -34.35
C SER A 535 23.17 -28.09 -33.94
N LEU A 536 23.79 -26.92 -34.02
CA LEU A 536 23.14 -25.60 -33.97
C LEU A 536 23.26 -24.96 -35.37
N LYS A 537 22.14 -24.54 -35.95
CA LYS A 537 22.00 -23.57 -37.06
C LYS A 537 20.64 -22.88 -36.82
N GLY A 538 20.46 -21.57 -36.72
CA GLY A 538 21.23 -20.42 -37.16
C GLY A 538 20.29 -19.54 -37.99
N ILE A 539 20.23 -18.22 -37.73
CA ILE A 539 20.24 -17.14 -38.73
C ILE A 539 20.35 -15.79 -38.00
N THR A 540 21.43 -15.12 -38.34
CA THR A 540 21.84 -13.74 -38.09
C THR A 540 21.10 -12.73 -38.94
N SER A 541 20.89 -11.50 -38.44
CA SER A 541 21.19 -10.30 -39.23
C SER A 541 21.40 -9.07 -38.34
N SER A 542 22.64 -8.62 -38.29
CA SER A 542 23.06 -7.31 -37.82
C SER A 542 22.85 -6.27 -38.92
N LYS A 543 22.38 -5.06 -38.55
CA LYS A 543 22.63 -3.84 -39.32
C LYS A 543 22.97 -2.70 -38.37
N LYS A 544 24.23 -2.27 -38.42
CA LYS A 544 24.70 -0.95 -37.99
C LYS A 544 24.11 0.11 -38.93
N VAL A 545 23.63 1.23 -38.38
CA VAL A 545 23.58 2.52 -39.08
C VAL A 545 24.01 3.63 -38.12
N THR A 546 24.95 4.41 -38.60
CA THR A 546 25.60 5.61 -38.03
C THR A 546 24.82 6.90 -38.31
N ASN A 547 25.06 7.91 -37.46
CA ASN A 547 24.80 9.36 -37.58
C ASN A 547 23.32 9.82 -37.42
N LEU A 548 22.97 10.93 -36.78
CA LEU A 548 23.52 12.29 -36.88
C LEU A 548 23.23 13.12 -35.62
N THR A 549 24.21 13.94 -35.23
CA THR A 549 24.07 15.23 -34.56
C THR A 549 23.40 16.25 -35.49
N LEU A 550 22.45 17.05 -34.98
CA LEU A 550 22.09 18.45 -35.34
C LEU A 550 20.60 18.69 -35.13
N LEU A 551 20.25 19.53 -34.14
CA LEU A 551 19.47 20.76 -34.34
C LEU A 551 19.12 21.37 -32.99
N ASN A 552 19.86 22.43 -32.65
CA ASN A 552 19.45 23.43 -31.70
C ASN A 552 19.58 24.77 -32.45
N LYS A 553 18.46 25.46 -32.70
CA LYS A 553 18.28 26.93 -32.66
C LYS A 553 17.11 27.43 -33.53
N ASN A 554 16.44 28.42 -32.93
CA ASN A 554 15.59 29.48 -33.49
C ASN A 554 14.10 29.14 -33.72
N ASN A 555 13.24 29.65 -32.83
CA ASN A 555 12.58 30.91 -33.15
C ASN A 555 12.08 31.69 -31.92
N LYS A 556 12.42 32.97 -31.93
CA LYS A 556 11.92 34.05 -31.07
C LYS A 556 10.51 34.46 -31.54
N VAL A 557 9.65 34.74 -30.55
CA VAL A 557 8.72 35.88 -30.48
C VAL A 557 7.55 35.92 -31.50
N ASN A 558 6.31 35.76 -31.01
CA ASN A 558 5.39 36.91 -30.92
C ASN A 558 4.14 36.62 -30.08
N CYS A 559 3.91 37.50 -29.12
CA CYS A 559 2.68 37.67 -28.36
C CYS A 559 1.71 38.50 -29.20
N SER A 560 0.43 38.11 -29.30
CA SER A 560 -0.62 39.10 -29.58
C SER A 560 -1.95 38.71 -28.94
N ILE A 561 -2.30 39.52 -27.95
CA ILE A 561 -3.64 39.69 -27.39
C ILE A 561 -4.50 40.39 -28.46
N LYS A 562 -5.73 39.91 -28.70
CA LYS A 562 -6.87 40.75 -29.09
C LYS A 562 -8.19 40.02 -28.84
N GLY A 563 -8.97 40.52 -27.89
CA GLY A 563 -10.35 40.12 -27.67
C GLY A 563 -11.35 40.93 -28.51
N LYS A 564 -12.57 40.39 -28.68
CA LYS A 564 -13.88 40.99 -28.32
C LYS A 564 -15.04 40.30 -29.07
N LYS A 565 -16.01 39.84 -28.26
CA LYS A 565 -17.49 39.94 -28.37
C LYS A 565 -18.14 40.06 -29.76
N TYR A 566 -19.15 39.23 -30.07
CA TYR A 566 -20.58 39.53 -29.84
C TYR A 566 -21.54 38.43 -30.39
N LYS A 567 -22.69 38.35 -29.69
CA LYS A 567 -23.95 37.60 -29.90
C LYS A 567 -24.47 37.52 -31.36
N LYS A 568 -25.21 36.43 -31.68
CA LYS A 568 -26.66 36.48 -31.96
C LYS A 568 -27.32 35.10 -32.11
N ASN A 569 -28.45 34.97 -31.42
CA ASN A 569 -29.51 33.97 -31.57
C ASN A 569 -30.04 33.84 -33.00
N LYS A 570 -30.53 32.64 -33.37
CA LYS A 570 -31.94 32.37 -33.73
C LYS A 570 -32.14 30.88 -34.07
N ASN A 571 -33.15 30.28 -33.41
CA ASN A 571 -34.25 29.43 -33.91
C ASN A 571 -33.91 28.34 -34.96
N GLN A 572 -34.46 27.12 -34.93
CA GLN A 572 -35.88 26.81 -34.78
C GLN A 572 -36.10 25.29 -34.67
N HIS A 573 -37.08 24.90 -33.88
CA HIS A 573 -37.66 23.55 -33.79
C HIS A 573 -38.12 22.99 -35.14
N TYR A 574 -38.05 21.66 -35.30
CA TYR A 574 -39.01 20.90 -36.10
C TYR A 574 -39.42 19.62 -35.36
N ASN A 575 -40.64 19.64 -34.83
CA ASN A 575 -41.43 18.46 -34.47
C ASN A 575 -42.31 18.13 -35.67
N LYS A 576 -42.33 16.87 -36.12
CA LYS A 576 -43.44 16.34 -36.92
C LYS A 576 -43.82 14.95 -36.42
N LYS A 577 -45.04 14.88 -35.88
CA LYS A 577 -45.84 13.68 -35.61
C LYS A 577 -46.68 13.31 -36.86
N LYS A 578 -47.18 12.07 -36.82
CA LYS A 578 -48.15 11.34 -37.67
C LYS A 578 -47.47 10.39 -38.65
N ASN A 579 -47.76 9.08 -38.69
CA ASN A 579 -48.93 8.30 -38.22
C ASN A 579 -48.55 7.19 -37.24
#